data_AF-A0A1Q5L5A4-F1
#
_entry.id   AF-A0A1Q5L5A4-F1
#
_cell.length_a   1.000
_cell.length_b   1.000
_cell.length_c   1.000
_cell.angle_alpha   90.00
_cell.angle_beta   90.00
_cell.angle_gamma   90.00
#
_symmetry.space_group_name_H-M   'P 1'
#
loop_
_entity.id
_entity.type
_entity.pdbx_description
1 polymer ?
#
loop_
_entity_poly.entity_id
_entity_poly.type
_entity_poly.pdbx_seq_one_letter_code
_entity_poly.pdbx_strand_id
1 'polypeptide(L)'
;MASIGAVALSEGIRFLYSQATELLRRLRARREGRIVEGEILVDGRDALDGSIGLVRIDYARAAEQSEAIRDLSRSLGEYAEGIESVDPTNTAMVQSAHALRQLLETVYGRRITLRGESRERSGATVDVEITSGQVDGYVAAVRAKRVGNADVNARVRVDTVNSGAEAVGLEVDDLG
;
A
#
# COMPACT_ATOMS: atom_id res chain seq x y z
N MET A 1 6.12 15.04 -15.28
CA MET A 1 5.05 14.69 -14.31
C MET A 1 3.84 14.27 -15.11
N ALA A 2 3.55 12.97 -15.20
CA ALA A 2 2.33 12.53 -15.87
C ALA A 2 1.13 12.81 -14.95
N SER A 3 0.13 13.54 -15.45
CA SER A 3 -1.12 13.79 -14.73
C SER A 3 -2.09 12.64 -15.00
N ILE A 4 -2.54 11.96 -13.96
CA ILE A 4 -3.64 10.98 -14.07
C ILE A 4 -4.89 11.73 -14.54
N GLY A 5 -5.51 11.29 -15.65
CA GLY A 5 -6.78 11.85 -16.09
C GLY A 5 -7.92 11.48 -15.13
N ALA A 6 -8.95 12.33 -15.02
CA ALA A 6 -10.08 12.11 -14.10
C ALA A 6 -10.74 10.73 -14.25
N VAL A 7 -10.82 10.20 -15.47
CA VAL A 7 -11.33 8.85 -15.75
C VAL A 7 -10.43 7.77 -15.14
N ALA A 8 -9.12 7.84 -15.36
CA ALA A 8 -8.18 6.88 -14.80
C ALA A 8 -8.13 6.95 -13.25
N LEU A 9 -8.28 8.15 -12.69
CA LEU A 9 -8.38 8.33 -11.24
C LEU A 9 -9.67 7.72 -10.69
N SER A 10 -10.80 7.90 -11.38
CA SER A 10 -12.09 7.33 -10.98
C SER A 10 -12.08 5.80 -10.99
N GLU A 11 -11.58 5.19 -12.08
CA GLU A 11 -11.41 3.74 -12.14
C GLU A 11 -10.41 3.23 -11.09
N GLY A 12 -9.34 3.99 -10.85
CA GLY A 12 -8.37 3.70 -9.79
C GLY A 12 -8.99 3.71 -8.39
N ILE A 13 -9.79 4.72 -8.05
CA ILE A 13 -10.49 4.81 -6.76
C ILE A 13 -11.45 3.63 -6.58
N ARG A 14 -12.26 3.31 -7.61
CA ARG A 14 -13.18 2.17 -7.58
C ARG A 14 -12.44 0.85 -7.36
N PHE A 15 -11.33 0.65 -8.06
CA PHE A 15 -10.46 -0.52 -7.87
C PHE A 15 -9.94 -0.60 -6.43
N LEU A 16 -9.34 0.47 -5.91
CA LEU A 16 -8.76 0.49 -4.56
C LEU A 16 -9.83 0.24 -3.48
N TYR A 17 -11.00 0.86 -3.61
CA TYR A 17 -12.14 0.64 -2.72
C TYR A 17 -12.61 -0.82 -2.73
N SER A 18 -12.74 -1.41 -3.92
CA SER A 18 -13.12 -2.83 -4.07
C SER A 18 -12.10 -3.76 -3.41
N GLN A 19 -10.80 -3.51 -3.60
CA GLN A 19 -9.74 -4.31 -2.97
C GLN A 19 -9.74 -4.17 -1.45
N ALA A 20 -9.92 -2.95 -0.92
CA ALA A 20 -9.97 -2.70 0.51
C ALA A 20 -11.16 -3.37 1.19
N THR A 21 -12.35 -3.29 0.58
CA THR A 21 -13.57 -3.91 1.11
C THR A 21 -13.49 -5.44 1.11
N GLU A 22 -12.94 -6.04 0.06
CA GLU A 22 -12.70 -7.49 0.00
C GLU A 22 -11.66 -7.94 1.04
N LEU A 23 -10.56 -7.19 1.21
CA LEU A 23 -9.56 -7.47 2.24
C LEU A 23 -10.18 -7.44 3.66
N LEU A 24 -10.98 -6.41 3.97
CA LEU A 24 -11.68 -6.28 5.25
C LEU A 24 -12.69 -7.42 5.47
N ARG A 25 -13.39 -7.83 4.42
CA ARG A 25 -14.31 -8.99 4.46
C ARG A 25 -13.57 -10.27 4.81
N ARG A 26 -12.40 -10.51 4.20
CA ARG A 26 -11.55 -11.68 4.50
C ARG A 26 -11.00 -11.65 5.92
N LEU A 27 -10.54 -10.48 6.39
CA LEU A 27 -10.09 -10.32 7.78
C LEU A 27 -11.20 -10.66 8.77
N ARG A 28 -12.43 -10.22 8.51
CA ARG A 28 -13.59 -10.59 9.33
C ARG A 28 -13.86 -12.09 9.31
N ALA A 29 -13.89 -12.71 8.12
CA ALA A 29 -14.09 -14.15 7.99
C ALA A 29 -13.04 -14.97 8.76
N ARG A 30 -11.76 -14.53 8.74
CA ARG A 30 -10.68 -15.15 9.53
C ARG A 30 -10.91 -15.03 11.03
N ARG A 31 -11.35 -13.86 11.52
CA ARG A 31 -11.70 -13.65 12.94
C ARG A 31 -12.85 -14.55 13.38
N GLU A 32 -13.77 -14.86 12.47
CA GLU A 32 -14.90 -15.77 12.67
C GLU A 32 -14.50 -17.26 12.50
N GLY A 33 -13.21 -17.57 12.36
CA GLY A 33 -12.70 -18.94 12.26
C GLY A 33 -12.92 -19.62 10.91
N ARG A 34 -13.30 -18.87 9.86
CA ARG A 34 -13.43 -19.43 8.51
C ARG A 34 -12.07 -19.58 7.84
N ILE A 35 -11.89 -20.66 7.10
CA ILE A 35 -10.70 -20.88 6.28
C ILE A 35 -10.75 -19.91 5.09
N VAL A 36 -9.82 -18.95 5.08
CA VAL A 36 -9.64 -17.95 4.00
C VAL A 36 -8.21 -17.95 3.48
N GLU A 37 -7.52 -19.07 3.62
CA GLU A 37 -6.15 -19.25 3.13
C GLU A 37 -6.10 -19.40 1.61
N GLY A 38 -4.96 -19.03 1.04
CA GLY A 38 -4.69 -19.15 -0.39
C GLY A 38 -4.32 -17.83 -1.04
N GLU A 39 -3.99 -17.92 -2.32
CA GLU A 39 -3.75 -16.75 -3.15
C GLU A 39 -5.08 -16.15 -3.61
N ILE A 40 -5.10 -14.83 -3.80
CA ILE A 40 -6.25 -14.11 -4.32
C ILE A 40 -5.90 -13.54 -5.68
N LEU A 41 -6.85 -13.59 -6.62
CA LEU A 41 -6.70 -12.89 -7.88
C LEU A 41 -7.02 -11.41 -7.69
N VAL A 42 -6.03 -10.56 -7.89
CA VAL A 42 -6.19 -9.11 -7.97
C VAL A 42 -6.29 -8.71 -9.43
N ASP A 43 -7.52 -8.55 -9.91
CA ASP A 43 -7.82 -8.11 -11.27
C ASP A 43 -8.07 -6.60 -11.30
N GLY A 44 -7.25 -5.90 -12.09
CA GLY A 44 -7.34 -4.45 -12.27
C GLY A 44 -7.21 -4.03 -13.73
N ARG A 45 -7.62 -4.89 -14.67
CA ARG A 45 -7.45 -4.68 -16.13
C ARG A 45 -7.84 -3.28 -16.63
N ASP A 46 -8.88 -2.70 -16.07
CA ASP A 46 -9.39 -1.39 -16.50
C ASP A 46 -8.73 -0.20 -15.80
N ALA A 47 -8.23 -0.41 -14.58
CA ALA A 47 -7.70 0.65 -13.71
C ALA A 47 -6.17 0.73 -13.69
N LEU A 48 -5.48 -0.38 -13.97
CA LEU A 48 -4.04 -0.52 -13.73
C LEU A 48 -3.22 -0.42 -15.02
N ASP A 49 -1.99 0.06 -14.88
CA ASP A 49 -0.93 -0.11 -15.87
C ASP A 49 -0.18 -1.42 -15.57
N GLY A 50 -0.71 -2.53 -16.11
CA GLY A 50 -0.17 -3.89 -15.92
C GLY A 50 -1.15 -4.84 -15.23
N SER A 51 -0.64 -5.98 -14.78
CA SER A 51 -1.42 -7.02 -14.08
C SER A 51 -0.72 -7.44 -12.81
N ILE A 52 -1.50 -7.60 -11.73
CA ILE A 52 -0.99 -8.07 -10.43
C ILE A 52 -1.09 -9.60 -10.35
N GLY A 53 -2.23 -10.17 -10.76
CA GLY A 53 -2.43 -11.62 -10.78
C GLY A 53 -2.70 -12.20 -9.39
N LEU A 54 -2.17 -13.38 -9.12
CA LEU A 54 -2.33 -14.08 -7.85
C LEU A 54 -1.38 -13.50 -6.78
N VAL A 55 -1.93 -13.15 -5.62
CA VAL A 55 -1.17 -12.64 -4.47
C VAL A 55 -1.50 -13.38 -3.20
N ARG A 56 -0.50 -13.62 -2.35
CA ARG A 56 -0.68 -14.09 -0.98
C ARG A 56 -0.76 -12.88 -0.05
N ILE A 57 -1.88 -12.76 0.67
CA ILE A 57 -2.10 -11.67 1.63
C ILE A 57 -1.21 -11.87 2.87
N ASP A 58 -0.46 -10.83 3.25
CA ASP A 58 0.12 -10.74 4.59
C ASP A 58 -0.96 -10.33 5.59
N TYR A 59 -1.60 -11.34 6.20
CA TYR A 59 -2.71 -11.13 7.13
C TYR A 59 -2.28 -10.52 8.47
N ALA A 60 -1.01 -10.64 8.86
CA ALA A 60 -0.52 -10.00 10.07
C ALA A 60 -0.49 -8.48 9.86
N ARG A 61 0.15 -8.03 8.78
CA ARG A 61 0.15 -6.61 8.38
C ARG A 61 -1.25 -6.08 8.10
N ALA A 62 -2.08 -6.86 7.42
CA ALA A 62 -3.46 -6.46 7.14
C ALA A 62 -4.29 -6.26 8.42
N ALA A 63 -4.07 -7.09 9.45
CA ALA A 63 -4.75 -6.93 10.73
C ALA A 63 -4.29 -5.66 11.47
N GLU A 64 -2.97 -5.41 11.51
CA GLU A 64 -2.37 -4.20 12.10
C GLU A 64 -2.89 -2.92 11.43
N GLN A 65 -3.07 -2.93 10.11
CA GLN A 65 -3.50 -1.76 9.32
C GLN A 65 -5.02 -1.67 9.13
N SER A 66 -5.80 -2.59 9.71
CA SER A 66 -7.22 -2.77 9.37
C SER A 66 -8.11 -1.55 9.67
N GLU A 67 -7.77 -0.75 10.68
CA GLU A 67 -8.51 0.48 11.01
C GLU A 67 -8.23 1.58 9.98
N ALA A 68 -6.96 1.88 9.70
CA ALA A 68 -6.56 2.84 8.67
C ALA A 68 -7.14 2.48 7.29
N ILE A 69 -7.11 1.20 6.90
CA ILE A 69 -7.73 0.72 5.65
C ILE A 69 -9.24 1.00 5.64
N ARG A 70 -9.93 0.79 6.77
CA ARG A 70 -11.37 1.03 6.88
C ARG A 70 -11.71 2.51 6.76
N ASP A 71 -10.95 3.39 7.42
CA ASP A 71 -11.22 4.82 7.43
C ASP A 71 -10.97 5.44 6.05
N LEU A 72 -9.85 5.08 5.41
CA LEU A 72 -9.55 5.51 4.05
C LEU A 72 -10.58 4.98 3.05
N SER A 73 -10.97 3.70 3.15
CA SER A 73 -12.03 3.13 2.31
C SER A 73 -13.36 3.85 2.49
N ARG A 74 -13.73 4.25 3.72
CA ARG A 74 -14.95 5.03 3.97
C ARG A 74 -14.88 6.40 3.33
N SER A 75 -13.74 7.09 3.46
CA SER A 75 -13.54 8.43 2.87
C SER A 75 -13.63 8.43 1.33
N LEU A 76 -13.40 7.28 0.69
CA LEU A 76 -13.44 7.13 -0.76
C LEU A 76 -14.75 6.54 -1.28
N GLY A 77 -15.67 6.14 -0.38
CA GLY A 77 -16.88 5.39 -0.73
C GLY A 77 -17.79 6.14 -1.71
N GLU A 78 -18.09 7.41 -1.43
CA GLU A 78 -18.99 8.22 -2.27
C GLU A 78 -18.43 8.42 -3.68
N TYR A 79 -17.11 8.55 -3.84
CA TYR A 79 -16.45 8.62 -5.15
C TYR A 79 -16.47 7.27 -5.88
N ALA A 80 -16.18 6.17 -5.16
CA ALA A 80 -16.16 4.83 -5.73
C ALA A 80 -17.54 4.37 -6.22
N GLU A 81 -18.59 4.77 -5.50
CA GLU A 81 -20.00 4.50 -5.81
C GLU A 81 -20.59 5.48 -6.84
N GLY A 82 -19.84 6.52 -7.23
CA GLY A 82 -20.26 7.51 -8.21
C GLY A 82 -21.29 8.52 -7.70
N ILE A 83 -21.43 8.65 -6.38
CA ILE A 83 -22.29 9.66 -5.73
C ILE A 83 -21.61 11.03 -5.83
N GLU A 84 -20.32 11.10 -5.50
CA GLU A 84 -19.50 12.30 -5.67
C GLU A 84 -18.63 12.19 -6.93
N SER A 85 -18.48 13.29 -7.66
CA SER A 85 -17.65 13.33 -8.86
C SER A 85 -16.15 13.37 -8.49
N VAL A 86 -15.36 12.58 -9.21
CA VAL A 86 -13.91 12.53 -9.02
C VAL A 86 -13.25 13.76 -9.64
N ASP A 87 -12.64 14.58 -8.79
CA ASP A 87 -11.89 15.78 -9.18
C ASP A 87 -10.38 15.59 -8.88
N PRO A 88 -9.50 15.53 -9.89
CA PRO A 88 -8.05 15.44 -9.70
C PRO A 88 -7.42 16.60 -8.91
N THR A 89 -8.12 17.73 -8.77
CA THR A 89 -7.67 18.88 -7.98
C THR A 89 -8.09 18.80 -6.51
N ASN A 90 -9.00 17.89 -6.16
CA ASN A 90 -9.35 17.59 -4.77
C ASN A 90 -8.18 16.84 -4.09
N THR A 91 -7.31 17.61 -3.47
CA THR A 91 -6.08 17.10 -2.82
C THR A 91 -6.37 16.08 -1.72
N ALA A 92 -7.43 16.25 -0.94
CA ALA A 92 -7.78 15.33 0.14
C ALA A 92 -8.18 13.95 -0.41
N MET A 93 -9.04 13.91 -1.43
CA MET A 93 -9.42 12.67 -2.10
C MET A 93 -8.20 11.96 -2.73
N VAL A 94 -7.35 12.71 -3.44
CA VAL A 94 -6.14 12.16 -4.07
C VAL A 94 -5.18 11.59 -3.02
N GLN A 95 -5.00 12.28 -1.89
CA GLN A 95 -4.17 11.80 -0.78
C GLN A 95 -4.74 10.54 -0.14
N SER A 96 -6.06 10.48 0.10
CA SER A 96 -6.72 9.27 0.62
C SER A 96 -6.56 8.08 -0.32
N ALA A 97 -6.75 8.28 -1.64
CA ALA A 97 -6.53 7.24 -2.64
C ALA A 97 -5.07 6.76 -2.65
N HIS A 98 -4.13 7.69 -2.57
CA HIS A 98 -2.70 7.36 -2.51
C HIS A 98 -2.34 6.57 -1.25
N ALA A 99 -2.83 6.98 -0.08
CA ALA A 99 -2.58 6.31 1.19
C ALA A 99 -3.18 4.89 1.19
N LEU A 100 -4.42 4.73 0.71
CA LEU A 100 -5.08 3.43 0.62
C LEU A 100 -4.28 2.48 -0.29
N ARG A 101 -3.82 2.99 -1.43
CA ARG A 101 -2.96 2.24 -2.36
C ARG A 101 -1.69 1.75 -1.69
N GLN A 102 -0.99 2.59 -0.93
CA GLN A 102 0.25 2.18 -0.22
C GLN A 102 0.01 1.07 0.81
N LEU A 103 -1.10 1.13 1.56
CA LEU A 103 -1.46 0.09 2.52
C LEU A 103 -1.75 -1.24 1.81
N LEU A 104 -2.51 -1.19 0.71
CA LEU A 104 -2.78 -2.38 -0.11
C LEU A 104 -1.50 -2.97 -0.73
N GLU A 105 -0.60 -2.14 -1.26
CA GLU A 105 0.70 -2.59 -1.78
C GLU A 105 1.52 -3.31 -0.70
N THR A 106 1.49 -2.80 0.53
CA THR A 106 2.20 -3.38 1.68
C THR A 106 1.62 -4.74 2.07
N VAL A 107 0.29 -4.88 2.04
CA VAL A 107 -0.41 -6.14 2.37
C VAL A 107 -0.26 -7.18 1.27
N TYR A 108 -0.22 -6.75 0.00
CA TYR A 108 -0.12 -7.64 -1.16
C TYR A 108 1.33 -7.94 -1.54
N GLY A 109 2.31 -7.16 -1.07
CA GLY A 109 3.71 -7.27 -1.49
C GLY A 109 3.93 -6.94 -2.97
N ARG A 110 2.98 -6.24 -3.60
CA ARG A 110 2.95 -5.97 -5.04
C ARG A 110 2.61 -4.51 -5.31
N ARG A 111 3.24 -3.96 -6.34
CA ARG A 111 3.00 -2.60 -6.80
C ARG A 111 1.62 -2.51 -7.44
N ILE A 112 0.90 -1.45 -7.09
CA ILE A 112 -0.36 -1.03 -7.68
C ILE A 112 -0.07 0.32 -8.34
N THR A 113 -0.08 0.31 -9.67
CA THR A 113 0.18 1.49 -10.50
C THR A 113 -1.05 1.74 -11.37
N LEU A 114 -1.67 2.90 -11.15
CA LEU A 114 -2.86 3.29 -11.90
C LEU A 114 -2.49 3.68 -13.33
N ARG A 115 -3.42 3.51 -14.26
CA ARG A 115 -3.21 3.88 -15.65
C ARG A 115 -2.87 5.37 -15.77
N GLY A 116 -1.80 5.69 -16.50
CA GLY A 116 -1.32 7.06 -16.69
C GLY A 116 -0.37 7.56 -15.59
N GLU A 117 -0.08 6.76 -14.57
CA GLU A 117 1.03 7.06 -13.64
C GLU A 117 2.38 6.77 -14.28
N SER A 118 3.37 7.62 -13.99
CA SER A 118 4.75 7.41 -14.43
C SER A 118 5.54 6.67 -13.34
N ARG A 119 5.25 5.38 -13.16
CA ARG A 119 5.85 4.51 -12.11
C ARG A 119 6.14 3.11 -12.68
N GLU A 120 6.81 2.25 -11.90
CA GLU A 120 6.93 0.83 -12.24
C GLU A 120 5.54 0.22 -12.45
N ARG A 121 5.40 -0.69 -13.42
CA ARG A 121 4.11 -1.31 -13.72
C ARG A 121 3.57 -2.11 -12.54
N SER A 122 2.25 -2.25 -12.51
CA SER A 122 1.55 -3.09 -11.53
C SER A 122 2.10 -4.52 -11.57
N GLY A 123 2.16 -5.15 -10.38
CA GLY A 123 2.68 -6.51 -10.21
C GLY A 123 4.18 -6.61 -9.87
N ALA A 124 4.94 -5.51 -10.00
CA ALA A 124 6.31 -5.46 -9.49
C ALA A 124 6.33 -5.76 -7.97
N THR A 125 7.32 -6.53 -7.50
CA THR A 125 7.47 -6.83 -6.07
C THR A 125 7.78 -5.54 -5.30
N VAL A 126 7.18 -5.38 -4.12
CA VAL A 126 7.49 -4.26 -3.23
C VAL A 126 8.14 -4.80 -1.97
N ASP A 127 9.43 -4.51 -1.80
CA ASP A 127 10.13 -4.75 -0.54
C ASP A 127 9.89 -3.57 0.40
N VAL A 128 8.96 -3.74 1.35
CA VAL A 128 8.69 -2.74 2.39
C VAL A 128 9.11 -3.27 3.75
N GLU A 129 10.23 -2.73 4.24
CA GLU A 129 10.63 -2.81 5.65
C GLU A 129 10.02 -1.63 6.41
N ILE A 130 9.12 -1.90 7.36
CA ILE A 130 8.50 -0.87 8.21
C ILE A 130 9.21 -0.91 9.56
N THR A 131 10.02 0.10 9.86
CA THR A 131 10.56 0.33 11.21
C THR A 131 9.61 1.26 11.95
N SER A 132 8.80 0.73 12.88
CA SER A 132 7.91 1.54 13.72
C SER A 132 8.72 2.25 14.81
N GLY A 133 9.01 3.54 14.61
CA GLY A 133 9.34 4.47 15.69
C GLY A 133 8.07 5.24 16.05
N GLN A 134 7.70 5.25 17.33
CA GLN A 134 6.53 5.93 17.88
C GLN A 134 6.43 7.39 17.41
N VAL A 135 5.27 7.82 16.88
CA VAL A 135 4.98 9.22 16.55
C VAL A 135 3.54 9.52 16.96
N ASP A 136 3.36 10.45 17.90
CA ASP A 136 2.08 11.11 18.17
C ASP A 136 1.71 11.95 16.94
N GLY A 137 0.56 11.63 16.32
CA GLY A 137 0.07 12.35 15.14
C GLY A 137 0.47 11.67 13.83
N TYR A 138 -0.46 10.84 13.35
CA TYR A 138 -0.64 10.29 12.00
C TYR A 138 0.48 10.61 10.96
N VAL A 139 1.42 9.68 10.77
CA VAL A 139 2.24 9.59 9.55
C VAL A 139 2.48 8.12 9.19
N ALA A 140 1.99 7.68 8.03
CA ALA A 140 2.45 6.45 7.39
C ALA A 140 3.75 6.75 6.61
N ALA A 141 4.89 6.70 7.29
CA ALA A 141 6.19 6.88 6.63
C ALA A 141 6.64 5.54 6.03
N VAL A 142 6.26 5.27 4.78
CA VAL A 142 6.79 4.14 4.00
C VAL A 142 8.12 4.56 3.38
N ARG A 143 9.24 4.13 3.97
CA ARG A 143 10.57 4.26 3.35
C ARG A 143 10.86 3.00 2.52
N ALA A 144 10.62 3.05 1.21
CA ALA A 144 11.02 1.99 0.30
C ALA A 144 12.50 2.16 -0.09
N LYS A 145 13.35 1.19 0.28
CA LYS A 145 14.70 1.06 -0.30
C LYS A 145 14.57 0.19 -1.56
N ARG A 146 14.96 0.75 -2.72
CA ARG A 146 15.10 -0.02 -3.96
C ARG A 146 16.33 -0.91 -3.82
N VAL A 147 16.18 -2.23 -4.00
CA VAL A 147 17.31 -3.13 -4.27
C VAL A 147 16.95 -3.98 -5.47
N GLY A 148 17.66 -3.75 -6.59
CA GLY A 148 17.59 -4.62 -7.75
C GLY A 148 18.49 -5.83 -7.52
N ASN A 149 17.91 -7.02 -7.69
CA ASN A 149 18.56 -8.31 -7.95
C ASN A 149 19.72 -8.74 -7.01
N ALA A 150 19.45 -9.04 -5.73
CA ALA A 150 20.08 -10.13 -4.95
C ALA A 150 19.63 -10.12 -3.47
N ASP A 151 19.60 -11.29 -2.85
CA ASP A 151 19.24 -11.53 -1.43
C ASP A 151 20.14 -10.76 -0.45
N VAL A 152 19.54 -10.00 0.49
CA VAL A 152 20.21 -9.59 1.73
C VAL A 152 19.23 -9.53 2.91
N ASN A 153 19.53 -10.34 3.94
CA ASN A 153 18.99 -10.24 5.29
C ASN A 153 19.86 -9.29 6.13
N ALA A 154 19.27 -8.31 6.81
CA ALA A 154 19.87 -7.74 8.03
C ALA A 154 18.80 -7.13 8.93
N ARG A 155 18.85 -7.48 10.22
CA ARG A 155 18.05 -6.87 11.29
C ARG A 155 19.00 -6.11 12.20
N VAL A 156 18.62 -4.91 12.62
CA VAL A 156 19.04 -4.38 13.92
C VAL A 156 17.87 -3.64 14.56
N ARG A 157 17.55 -4.07 15.78
CA ARG A 157 16.58 -3.46 16.70
C ARG A 157 17.38 -2.72 17.76
N VAL A 158 17.00 -1.47 18.06
CA VAL A 158 17.43 -0.79 19.28
C VAL A 158 16.22 -0.10 19.88
N ASP A 159 15.83 -0.53 21.09
CA ASP A 159 14.52 -0.22 21.68
C ASP A 159 14.47 1.17 22.36
N THR A 160 15.60 1.83 22.63
CA THR A 160 15.66 3.25 23.07
C THR A 160 17.10 3.76 22.92
N VAL A 161 17.29 5.02 22.50
CA VAL A 161 18.59 5.71 22.56
C VAL A 161 18.40 7.08 23.21
N ASN A 162 18.90 7.24 24.43
CA ASN A 162 18.80 8.48 25.20
C ASN A 162 19.82 9.53 24.72
N SER A 163 19.59 10.78 25.12
CA SER A 163 20.43 11.97 24.84
C SER A 163 21.94 11.65 24.91
N GLY A 164 22.61 11.71 23.75
CA GLY A 164 24.06 11.51 23.62
C GLY A 164 24.51 10.29 22.81
N ALA A 165 23.61 9.48 22.26
CA ALA A 165 23.99 8.29 21.50
C ALA A 165 23.69 8.36 19.99
N GLU A 166 24.57 7.73 19.22
CA GLU A 166 24.62 7.71 17.77
C GLU A 166 24.39 6.28 17.27
N ALA A 167 23.58 6.13 16.23
CA ALA A 167 23.29 4.84 15.61
C ALA A 167 23.74 4.89 14.14
N VAL A 168 24.82 4.18 13.82
CA VAL A 168 25.35 4.09 12.46
C VAL A 168 24.86 2.79 11.83
N GLY A 169 24.08 2.93 10.75
CA GLY A 169 23.53 1.83 9.97
C GLY A 169 24.08 1.83 8.55
N LEU A 170 25.11 1.00 8.33
CA LEU A 170 25.75 0.62 7.07
C LEU A 170 26.20 1.78 6.16
N GLU A 171 27.48 2.11 6.27
CA GLU A 171 28.26 2.81 5.24
C GLU A 171 28.66 1.79 4.17
N VAL A 172 28.45 2.12 2.89
CA VAL A 172 28.96 1.33 1.77
C VAL A 172 29.73 2.26 0.87
N ASP A 173 31.06 2.10 0.88
CA ASP A 173 31.95 2.63 -0.14
C ASP A 173 31.68 1.90 -1.47
N ASP A 174 31.57 2.69 -2.52
CA ASP A 174 31.53 2.39 -3.95
C ASP A 174 31.38 0.92 -4.38
N LEU A 175 30.29 0.60 -5.10
CA LEU A 175 30.17 -0.64 -5.86
C LEU A 175 29.34 -0.41 -7.14
N GLY A 176 30.03 -0.02 -8.22
CA GLY A 176 29.83 -0.49 -9.61
C GLY A 176 28.58 -0.06 -10.37
#